data_AF-A0A5C7M3Y6-F1
#
_entry.id   AF-A0A5C7M3Y6-F1
#
_cell.length_a   1.000
_cell.length_b   1.000
_cell.length_c   1.000
_cell.angle_alpha   90.00
_cell.angle_beta   90.00
_cell.angle_gamma   90.00
#
_symmetry.space_group_name_H-M   'P 1'
#
loop_
_entity.id
_entity.type
_entity.pdbx_description
1 polymer ?
#
loop_
_entity_poly.entity_id
_entity_poly.type
_entity_poly.pdbx_seq_one_letter_code
_entity_poly.pdbx_strand_id
1 'polypeptide(L)'
;MTGIAGKVEVRNEEIRAMLGNFIGQMTAIPPTVWGGAAATRFQDVVSRWNGESMKLHASLQRIAETIRANAAVLSQAADDHAQRIGATGHAI
;
A
#
# COMPACT_ATOMS: atom_id res chain seq x y z
N MET A 1 -9.03 1.78 -13.66
CA MET A 1 -8.86 0.93 -12.45
C MET A 1 -7.59 1.22 -11.64
N THR A 2 -6.65 2.04 -12.12
CA THR A 2 -5.42 2.45 -11.42
C THR A 2 -5.65 3.38 -10.21
N GLY A 3 -6.79 4.07 -10.13
CA GLY A 3 -7.00 5.13 -9.14
C GLY A 3 -7.15 4.67 -7.69
N ILE A 4 -7.75 3.50 -7.42
CA ILE A 4 -8.00 3.05 -6.04
C ILE A 4 -6.72 2.46 -5.42
N ALA A 5 -6.00 1.63 -6.17
CA ALA A 5 -4.71 1.08 -5.73
C ALA A 5 -3.70 2.19 -5.41
N GLY A 6 -3.56 3.17 -6.32
CA GLY A 6 -2.67 4.31 -6.09
C GLY A 6 -3.07 5.17 -4.89
N LYS A 7 -4.38 5.42 -4.67
CA LYS A 7 -4.87 6.14 -3.48
C LYS A 7 -4.51 5.42 -2.18
N VAL A 8 -4.57 4.09 -2.16
CA VAL A 8 -4.24 3.26 -1.00
C VAL A 8 -2.74 3.26 -0.73
N GLU A 9 -1.90 3.18 -1.77
CA GLU A 9 -0.44 3.28 -1.65
C GLU A 9 -0.01 4.67 -1.13
N VAL A 10 -0.56 5.74 -1.70
CA VAL A 10 -0.36 7.12 -1.22
C VAL A 10 -0.81 7.26 0.23
N ARG A 11 -1.95 6.65 0.61
CA ARG A 11 -2.42 6.70 1.99
C ARG A 11 -1.54 5.99 3.00
N ASN A 12 -0.98 4.86 2.61
CA ASN A 12 -0.01 4.15 3.43
C ASN A 12 1.28 4.97 3.60
N GLU A 13 1.76 5.62 2.53
CA GLU A 13 3.03 6.34 2.57
C GLU A 13 2.97 7.60 3.45
N GLU A 14 1.94 8.45 3.36
CA GLU A 14 1.94 9.66 4.22
C GLU A 14 1.66 9.30 5.69
N ILE A 15 1.01 8.16 6.02
CA ILE A 15 0.92 7.66 7.41
C ILE A 15 2.31 7.26 7.91
N ARG A 16 3.08 6.53 7.09
CA ARG A 16 4.47 6.16 7.43
C ARG A 16 5.36 7.39 7.61
N ALA A 17 5.24 8.38 6.73
CA ALA A 17 6.01 9.62 6.82
C ALA A 17 5.69 10.40 8.10
N MET A 18 4.40 10.58 8.44
CA MET A 18 3.99 11.24 9.69
C MET A 18 4.56 10.55 10.92
N LEU A 19 4.46 9.22 10.97
CA LEU A 19 4.94 8.45 12.12
C LEU A 19 6.46 8.41 12.20
N GLY A 20 7.16 8.31 11.07
CA GLY A 20 8.62 8.42 11.02
C GLY A 20 9.10 9.78 11.56
N ASN A 21 8.44 10.86 11.16
CA ASN A 21 8.73 12.20 11.69
C ASN A 21 8.48 12.29 13.20
N PHE A 22 7.33 11.80 13.68
CA PHE A 22 7.01 11.77 15.10
C PHE A 22 8.03 10.97 15.92
N ILE A 23 8.38 9.76 15.47
CA ILE A 23 9.40 8.92 16.11
C ILE A 23 10.75 9.66 16.16
N GLY A 24 11.16 10.28 15.05
CA GLY A 24 12.38 11.07 14.98
C GLY A 24 12.40 12.17 16.04
N GLN A 25 11.31 12.95 16.14
CA GLN A 25 11.17 14.00 17.16
C GLN A 25 11.25 13.44 18.58
N MET A 26 10.59 12.31 18.85
CA MET A 26 10.61 11.69 20.17
C MET A 26 12.00 11.14 20.54
N THR A 27 12.71 10.53 19.59
CA THR A 27 14.07 10.02 19.81
C THR A 27 15.12 11.11 19.98
N ALA A 28 14.83 12.34 19.51
CA ALA A 28 15.70 13.49 19.69
C ALA A 28 15.56 14.13 21.09
N ILE A 29 14.56 13.75 21.88
CA ILE A 29 14.37 14.26 23.24
C ILE A 29 15.49 13.70 24.14
N PRO A 30 16.20 14.54 24.91
CA PRO A 30 17.27 14.07 25.79
C PRO A 30 16.80 13.02 26.80
N PRO A 31 17.62 12.00 27.12
CA PRO A 31 17.27 10.95 28.08
C PRO A 31 16.96 11.46 29.49
N THR A 32 17.47 12.65 29.84
CA THR A 32 17.18 13.34 31.09
C THR A 32 15.73 13.78 31.22
N VAL A 33 15.05 14.00 30.09
CA VAL A 33 13.64 14.40 30.00
C VAL A 33 12.75 13.23 29.58
N TRP A 34 13.26 12.37 28.69
CA TRP A 34 12.53 11.23 28.13
C TRP A 34 13.37 9.96 28.25
N GLY A 35 13.30 9.32 29.42
CA GLY A 35 14.07 8.12 29.76
C GLY A 35 13.31 7.10 30.60
N GLY A 36 13.99 6.02 30.96
CA GLY A 36 13.44 4.98 31.83
C GLY A 36 12.29 4.19 31.22
N ALA A 37 11.36 3.72 32.05
CA ALA A 37 10.31 2.80 31.64
C ALA A 37 9.38 3.35 30.54
N ALA A 38 9.11 4.67 30.54
CA ALA A 38 8.28 5.30 29.51
C ALA A 38 8.95 5.25 28.13
N ALA A 39 10.27 5.52 28.06
CA ALA A 39 11.02 5.44 26.82
C ALA A 39 11.09 3.99 26.28
N THR A 40 11.29 3.00 27.16
CA THR A 40 11.27 1.58 26.77
C THR A 40 9.91 1.17 26.22
N ARG A 41 8.81 1.54 26.90
CA ARG A 41 7.45 1.24 26.42
C ARG A 41 7.14 1.91 25.09
N PHE A 42 7.62 3.13 24.89
CA PHE A 42 7.50 3.81 23.61
C PHE A 42 8.22 3.02 22.49
N GLN A 43 9.46 2.58 22.73
CA GLN A 43 10.22 1.77 21.77
C GLN A 43 9.52 0.45 21.44
N ASP A 44 8.94 -0.24 22.44
CA ASP A 44 8.15 -1.46 22.23
C ASP A 44 6.97 -1.21 21.27
N VAL A 45 6.22 -0.12 21.51
CA VAL A 45 5.07 0.27 20.68
C VAL A 45 5.51 0.63 19.25
N VAL A 46 6.60 1.39 19.11
CA VAL A 46 7.16 1.77 17.81
C VAL A 46 7.61 0.54 17.01
N SER A 47 8.28 -0.42 17.66
CA SER A 47 8.74 -1.65 17.02
C SER A 47 7.58 -2.50 16.52
N ARG A 48 6.57 -2.71 17.38
CA ARG A 48 5.34 -3.43 17.00
C ARG A 48 4.62 -2.73 15.84
N TRP A 49 4.47 -1.41 15.93
CA TRP A 49 3.84 -0.62 14.89
C TRP A 49 4.57 -0.72 13.55
N ASN A 50 5.91 -0.65 13.54
CA ASN A 50 6.70 -0.83 12.32
C ASN A 50 6.44 -2.21 11.69
N GLY A 51 6.41 -3.27 12.50
CA GLY A 51 6.08 -4.61 12.03
C GLY A 51 4.69 -4.69 11.38
N GLU A 52 3.67 -4.14 12.04
CA GLU A 52 2.29 -4.11 11.50
C GLU A 52 2.18 -3.25 10.24
N SER A 53 2.89 -2.12 10.17
CA SER A 53 2.94 -1.25 8.98
C SER A 53 3.54 -1.96 7.77
N MET A 54 4.60 -2.76 7.97
CA MET A 54 5.18 -3.57 6.89
C MET A 54 4.21 -4.63 6.39
N LYS A 55 3.49 -5.31 7.30
CA LYS A 55 2.46 -6.29 6.92
C LYS A 55 1.32 -5.65 6.15
N LEU A 56 0.86 -4.47 6.58
CA LEU A 56 -0.16 -3.70 5.87
C LEU A 56 0.34 -3.34 4.46
N HIS A 57 1.55 -2.80 4.34
CA HIS A 57 2.14 -2.45 3.06
C HIS A 57 2.21 -3.65 2.08
N ALA A 58 2.75 -4.77 2.53
CA ALA A 58 2.83 -5.98 1.70
C ALA A 58 1.45 -6.51 1.29
N SER A 59 0.43 -6.32 2.13
CA SER A 59 -0.95 -6.72 1.82
C SER A 59 -1.59 -5.79 0.78
N LEU A 60 -1.39 -4.48 0.92
CA LEU A 60 -1.90 -3.48 -0.03
C LEU A 60 -1.23 -3.63 -1.40
N GLN A 61 0.08 -3.91 -1.44
CA GLN A 61 0.80 -4.19 -2.68
C GLN A 61 0.22 -5.41 -3.41
N ARG A 62 -0.03 -6.52 -2.70
CA ARG A 62 -0.66 -7.72 -3.28
C ARG A 62 -2.07 -7.45 -3.82
N ILE A 63 -2.86 -6.63 -3.11
CA ILE A 63 -4.19 -6.21 -3.59
C ILE A 63 -4.05 -5.41 -4.89
N ALA A 64 -3.11 -4.47 -4.96
CA ALA A 64 -2.85 -3.68 -6.16
C ALA A 64 -2.42 -4.55 -7.35
N GLU A 65 -1.52 -5.52 -7.12
CA GLU A 65 -1.11 -6.50 -8.13
C GLU A 65 -2.29 -7.33 -8.65
N THR A 66 -3.16 -7.79 -7.74
CA THR A 66 -4.37 -8.54 -8.11
C THR A 66 -5.32 -7.70 -8.98
N ILE A 67 -5.54 -6.43 -8.62
CA ILE A 67 -6.37 -5.51 -9.41
C ILE A 67 -5.78 -5.29 -10.81
N ARG A 68 -4.46 -5.14 -10.93
CA ARG A 68 -3.78 -4.97 -12.22
C ARG A 68 -3.89 -6.23 -13.09
N ALA A 69 -3.70 -7.42 -12.50
CA ALA A 69 -3.86 -8.68 -13.20
C ALA A 69 -5.29 -8.87 -13.73
N ASN A 70 -6.29 -8.58 -12.89
CA ASN A 70 -7.69 -8.64 -13.31
C ASN A 70 -7.99 -7.68 -14.46
N ALA A 71 -7.47 -6.45 -14.41
CA ALA A 71 -7.64 -5.48 -15.48
C ALA A 71 -7.06 -5.95 -16.82
N ALA A 72 -5.88 -6.58 -16.79
CA ALA A 72 -5.25 -7.15 -18.00
C ALA A 72 -6.09 -8.29 -18.59
N VAL A 73 -6.57 -9.21 -17.76
CA VAL A 73 -7.44 -10.32 -18.19
C VAL A 73 -8.74 -9.80 -18.81
N LEU A 74 -9.37 -8.80 -18.19
CA LEU A 74 -10.60 -8.20 -18.70
C LEU A 74 -10.38 -7.48 -20.03
N SER A 75 -9.25 -6.79 -20.20
CA SER A 75 -8.89 -6.14 -21.46
C SER A 75 -8.70 -7.16 -22.57
N GLN A 76 -7.96 -8.23 -22.32
CA GLN A 76 -7.73 -9.29 -23.30
C GLN A 76 -9.06 -9.95 -23.72
N ALA A 77 -9.94 -10.23 -22.75
CA ALA A 77 -11.25 -10.81 -23.05
C ALA A 77 -12.12 -9.88 -23.92
N ALA A 78 -12.03 -8.56 -23.70
CA ALA A 78 -12.73 -7.58 -24.52
C ALA A 78 -12.17 -7.53 -25.96
N ASP A 79 -10.85 -7.55 -26.12
CA ASP A 79 -10.18 -7.56 -27.43
C ASP A 79 -10.52 -8.84 -28.21
N ASP A 80 -10.45 -10.01 -27.58
CA ASP A 80 -10.82 -11.30 -28.20
C ASP A 80 -12.30 -11.33 -28.62
N HIS A 81 -13.17 -10.67 -27.86
CA HIS A 81 -14.59 -10.57 -28.17
C HIS A 81 -14.83 -9.65 -29.37
N ALA A 82 -14.17 -8.48 -29.38
CA ALA A 82 -14.24 -7.52 -30.48
C ALA A 82 -13.72 -8.12 -31.80
N GLN A 83 -12.61 -8.86 -31.77
CA GLN A 83 -12.08 -9.57 -32.94
C GLN A 83 -13.07 -10.61 -33.48
N ARG A 84 -13.70 -11.39 -32.59
CA ARG A 84 -14.72 -12.38 -33.00
C ARG A 84 -15.93 -11.74 -33.63
N ILE A 85 -16.46 -10.66 -33.05
CA ILE A 85 -17.57 -9.90 -33.64
C ILE A 85 -17.18 -9.35 -35.02
N GLY A 86 -16.00 -8.72 -35.12
CA GLY A 86 -15.49 -8.18 -36.38
C GLY A 86 -15.35 -9.25 -37.47
N ALA A 87 -14.81 -10.43 -37.12
CA ALA A 87 -14.71 -11.56 -38.03
C ALA A 87 -16.07 -12.07 -38.51
N THR A 88 -17.08 -12.13 -37.63
CA THR A 88 -18.44 -12.53 -38.02
C THR A 88 -19.17 -11.47 -38.85
N GLY A 89 -18.93 -10.17 -38.59
CA GLY A 89 -19.53 -9.07 -39.35
C GLY A 89 -18.92 -8.88 -40.75
N HIS A 90 -17.73 -9.42 -41.00
CA HIS A 90 -17.10 -9.43 -42.33
C HIS A 90 -17.50 -10.63 -43.20
N ALA A 91 -18.20 -11.61 -42.62
CA ALA A 91 -18.59 -12.87 -43.28
C ALA A 91 -20.05 -12.85 -43.82
N ILE A 92 -20.70 -11.70 -43.80
CA ILE A 92 -22.07 -11.42 -44.30
C ILE A 92 -22.01 -10.27 -45.31
#